data_AF-A0A371MR35-F1
#
_entry.id   AF-A0A371MR35-F1
#
_cell.length_a   1.000
_cell.length_b   1.000
_cell.length_c   1.000
_cell.angle_alpha   90.00
_cell.angle_beta   90.00
_cell.angle_gamma   90.00
#
_symmetry.space_group_name_H-M   'P 1'
#
loop_
_entity.id
_entity.type
_entity.pdbx_description
1 polymer ?
#
loop_
_entity_poly.entity_id
_entity_poly.type
_entity_poly.pdbx_seq_one_letter_code
_entity_poly.pdbx_strand_id
1 'polypeptide(L)'
;HEFAESENRLTSPLIRGDDGALREASWGEALDLVAAQFREICDEHGRDAVSALASSKGSNEEAYLVQKFARQVLGTKNVDNCARLCHSSTVAALQQTVGYGAMTNRINEDIGEADAYLITGSNTTESHPVLATRIKRNVRDGASLTVFDPRRIGVAEHADHYC
;
A
#
# COMPACT_ATOMS: atom_id res chain seq x y z
N HIS A 1 -16.13 -3.18 11.58
CA HIS A 1 -16.58 -3.02 12.97
C HIS A 1 -15.73 -3.88 13.91
N GLU A 2 -15.66 -5.19 13.68
CA GLU A 2 -14.93 -6.13 14.57
C GLU A 2 -13.45 -5.78 14.86
N PHE A 3 -12.67 -5.31 13.87
CA PHE A 3 -11.25 -5.00 14.10
C PHE A 3 -11.01 -3.74 14.97
N ALA A 4 -11.93 -2.78 14.95
CA ALA A 4 -11.76 -1.51 15.68
C ALA A 4 -12.02 -1.67 17.18
N GLU A 5 -12.87 -2.63 17.54
CA GLU A 5 -13.31 -2.95 18.90
C GLU A 5 -12.61 -4.20 19.46
N SER A 6 -11.62 -4.75 18.74
CA SER A 6 -10.89 -5.93 19.18
C SER A 6 -10.13 -5.68 20.48
N GLU A 7 -10.25 -6.61 21.44
CA GLU A 7 -9.48 -6.61 22.69
C GLU A 7 -7.97 -6.76 22.46
N ASN A 8 -7.54 -7.26 21.30
CA ASN A 8 -6.14 -7.45 20.94
C ASN A 8 -5.46 -6.18 20.38
N ARG A 9 -6.13 -5.03 20.41
CA ARG A 9 -5.53 -3.77 19.94
C ARG A 9 -4.44 -3.30 20.89
N LEU A 10 -3.41 -2.64 20.32
CA LEU A 10 -2.43 -1.93 21.13
C LEU A 10 -3.11 -0.75 21.85
N THR A 11 -3.06 -0.78 23.18
CA THR A 11 -3.69 0.21 24.08
C THR A 11 -2.67 1.15 24.73
N SER A 12 -1.42 0.70 24.88
CA SER A 12 -0.32 1.40 25.52
C SER A 12 0.97 1.26 24.71
N PRO A 13 1.92 2.21 24.80
CA PRO A 13 3.29 2.00 24.34
C PRO A 13 3.93 0.81 25.05
N LEU A 14 4.68 0.00 24.31
CA LEU A 14 5.40 -1.17 24.84
C LEU A 14 6.89 -1.03 24.57
N ILE A 15 7.72 -1.27 25.58
CA ILE A 15 9.19 -1.28 25.48
C ILE A 15 9.68 -2.70 25.72
N ARG A 16 10.64 -3.17 24.90
CA ARG A 16 11.27 -4.47 25.07
C ARG A 16 12.45 -4.37 26.04
N GLY A 17 12.44 -5.17 27.10
CA GLY A 17 13.54 -5.28 28.06
C GLY A 17 14.67 -6.21 27.59
N ASP A 18 15.75 -6.25 28.37
CA ASP A 18 16.92 -7.09 28.11
C ASP A 18 16.61 -8.60 28.15
N ASP A 19 15.56 -8.97 28.88
CA ASP A 19 15.00 -10.34 28.93
C ASP A 19 14.18 -10.69 27.66
N GLY A 20 14.02 -9.74 26.74
CA GLY A 20 13.26 -9.87 25.52
C GLY A 20 11.74 -9.70 25.71
N ALA A 21 11.25 -9.50 26.92
CA ALA A 21 9.82 -9.32 27.20
C ALA A 21 9.36 -7.88 26.90
N LEU A 22 8.11 -7.72 26.47
CA LEU A 22 7.47 -6.41 26.32
C LEU A 22 6.82 -6.01 27.64
N ARG A 23 7.10 -4.78 28.08
CA ARG A 23 6.40 -4.14 29.21
C ARG A 23 5.70 -2.87 28.76
N GLU A 24 4.62 -2.52 29.45
CA GLU A 24 3.97 -1.24 29.24
C GLU A 24 4.88 -0.07 29.67
N ALA A 25 4.70 1.05 28.98
CA ALA A 25 5.42 2.29 29.23
C ALA A 25 4.48 3.49 29.06
N SER A 26 4.84 4.61 29.69
CA SER A 26 4.17 5.87 29.42
C SER A 26 4.54 6.41 28.04
N TRP A 27 3.70 7.28 27.46
CA TRP A 27 4.03 7.96 26.22
C TRP A 27 5.31 8.80 26.31
N GLY A 28 5.53 9.49 27.43
CA GLY A 28 6.75 10.28 27.65
C GLY A 28 8.00 9.41 27.62
N GLU A 29 8.00 8.32 28.40
CA GLU A 29 9.11 7.36 28.43
C GLU A 29 9.40 6.76 27.05
N ALA A 30 8.37 6.31 26.34
CA ALA A 30 8.54 5.69 25.02
C ALA A 30 9.08 6.68 23.98
N LEU A 31 8.57 7.91 23.96
CA LEU A 31 9.00 8.94 23.02
C LEU A 31 10.42 9.45 23.33
N ASP A 32 10.75 9.65 24.61
CA ASP A 32 12.08 10.09 25.03
C ASP A 32 13.14 9.02 24.69
N LEU A 33 12.82 7.75 24.93
CA LEU A 33 13.68 6.62 24.56
C LEU A 33 13.94 6.59 23.05
N VAL A 34 12.88 6.62 22.23
CA VAL A 34 13.02 6.58 20.77
C VAL A 34 13.81 7.78 20.25
N ALA A 35 13.56 8.98 20.79
CA ALA A 35 14.27 10.18 20.39
C ALA A 35 15.76 10.14 20.77
N ALA A 36 16.09 9.60 21.95
CA ALA A 36 17.48 9.41 22.38
C ALA A 36 18.20 8.40 21.48
N GLN A 37 17.59 7.25 21.23
CA GLN A 37 18.14 6.19 20.37
C GLN A 37 18.38 6.67 18.94
N PHE A 38 17.43 7.42 18.34
CA PHE A 38 17.64 7.99 17.02
C PHE A 38 18.84 8.95 16.96
N ARG A 39 19.03 9.78 17.99
CA ARG A 39 20.19 10.69 18.05
C ARG A 39 21.48 9.91 18.16
N GLU A 40 21.56 8.97 19.11
CA GLU A 40 22.74 8.14 19.33
C GLU A 40 23.16 7.38 18.06
N ILE A 41 22.22 6.71 17.41
CA ILE A 41 22.48 5.98 16.14
C ILE A 41 22.96 6.95 15.04
N CYS A 42 22.34 8.13 14.92
CA CYS A 42 22.75 9.10 13.91
C CYS A 42 24.13 9.72 14.20
N ASP A 43 24.47 9.91 15.48
CA ASP A 43 25.76 10.47 15.90
C ASP A 43 26.89 9.45 15.70
N GLU A 44 26.64 8.16 15.96
CA GLU A 44 27.63 7.10 15.83
C GLU A 44 27.79 6.57 14.40
N HIS A 45 26.68 6.40 13.67
CA HIS A 45 26.66 5.71 12.37
C HIS A 45 26.27 6.62 11.20
N GLY A 46 25.98 7.89 11.46
CA GLY A 46 25.52 8.85 10.46
C GLY A 46 24.01 8.75 10.18
N ARG A 47 23.48 9.80 9.54
CA ARG A 47 22.03 9.97 9.33
C ARG A 47 21.38 8.89 8.46
N ASP A 48 22.13 8.30 7.53
CA ASP A 48 21.62 7.25 6.65
C ASP A 48 21.57 5.86 7.35
N ALA A 49 21.97 5.75 8.62
CA ALA A 49 21.82 4.53 9.42
C ALA A 49 20.36 4.25 9.86
N VAL A 50 19.48 5.24 9.72
CA VAL A 50 18.05 5.12 10.03
C VAL A 50 17.20 5.21 8.77
N SER A 51 16.03 4.58 8.82
CA SER A 51 15.02 4.61 7.74
C SER A 51 13.62 4.76 8.31
N ALA A 52 12.73 5.39 7.55
CA ALA A 52 11.32 5.52 7.90
C ALA A 52 10.43 4.83 6.87
N LEU A 53 9.41 4.11 7.34
CA LEU A 53 8.41 3.47 6.50
C LEU A 53 7.05 4.14 6.71
N ALA A 54 6.51 4.74 5.64
CA ALA A 54 5.14 5.23 5.63
C ALA A 54 4.16 4.09 5.34
N SER A 55 2.94 4.19 5.86
CA SER A 55 1.89 3.17 5.67
C SER A 55 0.89 3.59 4.60
N SER A 56 0.55 2.68 3.68
CA SER A 56 -0.57 2.90 2.72
C SER A 56 -1.95 2.66 3.34
N LYS A 57 -1.99 2.28 4.63
CA LYS A 57 -3.23 2.22 5.43
C LYS A 57 -3.46 3.48 6.27
N GLY A 58 -2.46 4.37 6.33
CA GLY A 58 -2.57 5.68 6.98
C GLY A 58 -3.12 6.73 6.02
N SER A 59 -3.29 7.95 6.50
CA SER A 59 -3.74 9.07 5.69
C SER A 59 -2.60 9.67 4.85
N ASN A 60 -2.96 10.52 3.88
CA ASN A 60 -1.99 11.26 3.08
C ASN A 60 -1.15 12.22 3.94
N GLU A 61 -1.77 12.83 4.95
CA GLU A 61 -1.11 13.72 5.91
C GLU A 61 -0.09 12.96 6.74
N GLU A 62 -0.42 11.76 7.22
CA GLU A 62 0.51 10.91 7.97
C GLU A 62 1.71 10.50 7.11
N ALA A 63 1.48 10.08 5.86
CA ALA A 63 2.56 9.76 4.93
C ALA A 63 3.47 10.98 4.67
N TYR A 64 2.89 12.17 4.54
CA TYR A 64 3.63 13.42 4.42
C TYR A 64 4.44 13.76 5.68
N LEU A 65 3.87 13.54 6.87
CA LEU A 65 4.55 13.76 8.14
C LEU A 65 5.74 12.82 8.32
N VAL A 66 5.60 11.53 7.99
CA VAL A 66 6.70 10.55 8.07
C VAL A 66 7.87 10.97 7.19
N GLN A 67 7.62 11.33 5.93
CA GLN A 67 8.70 11.75 5.04
C GLN A 67 9.34 13.07 5.50
N LYS A 68 8.54 14.00 6.05
CA LYS A 68 9.02 15.28 6.56
C LYS A 68 9.90 15.06 7.79
N PHE A 69 9.48 14.21 8.71
CA PHE A 69 10.26 13.83 9.89
C PHE A 69 11.61 13.22 9.48
N ALA A 70 11.59 12.23 8.59
CA ALA A 70 12.81 11.60 8.11
C ALA A 70 13.78 12.60 7.44
N ARG A 71 13.29 13.45 6.53
CA ARG A 71 14.15 14.36 5.76
C ARG A 71 14.56 15.62 6.50
N GLN A 72 13.71 16.17 7.36
CA GLN A 72 13.94 17.46 8.03
C GLN A 72 14.43 17.31 9.46
N VAL A 73 14.04 16.26 10.17
CA VAL A 73 14.42 16.04 11.58
C VAL A 73 15.57 15.05 11.68
N LEU A 74 15.41 13.85 11.11
CA LEU A 74 16.49 12.85 11.09
C LEU A 74 17.58 13.19 10.06
N GLY A 75 17.21 13.91 9.00
CA GLY A 75 18.13 14.29 7.92
C GLY A 75 18.55 13.11 7.04
N THR A 76 17.71 12.07 6.95
CA THR A 76 17.91 10.91 6.08
C THR A 76 17.03 11.00 4.84
N LYS A 77 17.53 10.49 3.72
CA LYS A 77 16.75 10.27 2.50
C LYS A 77 15.99 8.94 2.50
N ASN A 78 16.28 8.07 3.46
CA ASN A 78 15.77 6.70 3.53
C ASN A 78 14.31 6.70 4.00
N VAL A 79 13.41 6.93 3.05
CA VAL A 79 11.95 6.88 3.26
C VAL A 79 11.35 5.99 2.19
N ASP A 80 10.51 5.05 2.60
CA ASP A 80 9.84 4.14 1.69
C ASP A 80 8.45 3.72 2.19
N ASN A 81 7.73 2.93 1.40
CA ASN A 81 6.46 2.32 1.80
C ASN A 81 6.20 1.03 1.00
N CYS A 82 5.05 0.37 1.25
CA CYS A 82 4.71 -0.89 0.59
C CYS A 82 4.50 -0.78 -0.94
N ALA A 83 4.33 0.42 -1.51
CA ALA A 83 4.24 0.61 -2.95
C ALA A 83 5.51 0.16 -3.67
N ARG A 84 6.66 0.08 -2.98
CA ARG A 84 7.88 -0.50 -3.53
C ARG A 84 7.65 -1.93 -4.05
N LEU A 85 6.89 -2.74 -3.32
CA LEU A 85 6.70 -4.15 -3.63
C LEU A 85 5.70 -4.37 -4.76
N CYS A 86 4.69 -3.51 -4.90
CA CYS A 86 3.58 -3.74 -5.84
C CYS A 86 3.51 -2.76 -7.02
N HIS A 87 3.95 -1.51 -6.88
CA HIS A 87 3.72 -0.45 -7.88
C HIS A 87 5.00 0.14 -8.46
N SER A 88 6.18 -0.12 -7.89
CA SER A 88 7.43 0.49 -8.37
C SER A 88 7.72 0.17 -9.85
N SER A 89 7.48 -1.06 -10.27
CA SER A 89 7.63 -1.50 -11.66
C SER A 89 6.61 -0.86 -12.60
N THR A 90 5.34 -0.80 -12.19
CA THR A 90 4.29 -0.17 -13.00
C THR A 90 4.51 1.33 -13.15
N VAL A 91 4.94 2.01 -12.09
CA VAL A 91 5.29 3.43 -12.13
C VAL A 91 6.42 3.67 -13.13
N ALA A 92 7.49 2.86 -13.08
CA ALA A 92 8.61 3.00 -14.02
C ALA A 92 8.18 2.81 -15.48
N ALA A 93 7.42 1.75 -15.78
CA ALA A 93 6.97 1.44 -17.14
C ALA A 93 5.99 2.48 -17.69
N LEU A 94 4.99 2.88 -16.91
CA LEU A 94 4.00 3.88 -17.33
C LEU A 94 4.63 5.27 -17.47
N GLN A 95 5.56 5.64 -16.58
CA GLN A 95 6.30 6.90 -16.72
C GLN A 95 7.07 6.98 -18.05
N GLN A 96 7.69 5.88 -18.48
CA GLN A 96 8.41 5.81 -19.76
C GLN A 96 7.47 5.81 -20.97
N THR A 97 6.26 5.25 -20.84
CA THR A 97 5.35 5.02 -21.96
C THR A 97 4.36 6.17 -22.17
N VAL A 98 3.76 6.67 -21.08
CA VAL A 98 2.67 7.67 -21.10
C VAL A 98 2.98 8.92 -20.26
N GLY A 99 4.18 9.01 -19.69
CA GLY A 99 4.64 10.21 -18.96
C GLY A 99 4.10 10.35 -17.53
N TYR A 100 3.29 9.40 -17.06
CA TYR A 100 2.74 9.40 -15.70
C TYR A 100 2.59 7.98 -15.15
N GLY A 101 2.98 7.76 -13.88
CA GLY A 101 3.04 6.42 -13.26
C GLY A 101 1.75 5.90 -12.63
N ALA A 102 0.64 6.64 -12.72
CA ALA A 102 -0.65 6.24 -12.13
C ALA A 102 -1.58 5.59 -13.17
N MET A 103 -2.69 5.04 -12.68
CA MET A 103 -3.78 4.60 -13.53
C MET A 103 -4.28 5.76 -14.41
N THR A 104 -4.41 5.51 -15.71
CA THR A 104 -4.68 6.53 -16.74
C THR A 104 -6.14 6.95 -16.81
N ASN A 105 -7.05 6.10 -16.35
CA ASN A 105 -8.48 6.21 -16.54
C ASN A 105 -9.23 6.10 -15.21
N ARG A 106 -10.45 6.63 -15.17
CA ARG A 106 -11.33 6.59 -14.01
C ARG A 106 -12.05 5.27 -13.92
N ILE A 107 -12.17 4.74 -12.71
CA ILE A 107 -12.81 3.44 -12.44
C ILE A 107 -14.29 3.44 -12.85
N ASN A 108 -14.99 4.54 -12.61
CA ASN A 108 -16.45 4.57 -12.76
C ASN A 108 -16.87 4.95 -14.18
N GLU A 109 -16.31 6.04 -14.70
CA GLU A 109 -16.72 6.63 -15.97
C GLU A 109 -16.06 5.92 -17.16
N ASP A 110 -14.76 5.61 -17.05
CA ASP A 110 -14.02 5.07 -18.20
C ASP A 110 -14.03 3.54 -18.18
N ILE A 111 -13.60 2.93 -17.07
CA ILE A 111 -13.54 1.46 -16.96
C ILE A 111 -14.95 0.87 -16.87
N GLY A 112 -15.93 1.59 -16.32
CA GLY A 112 -17.30 1.10 -16.19
C GLY A 112 -18.07 0.96 -17.51
N GLU A 113 -17.63 1.65 -18.56
CA GLU A 113 -18.36 1.79 -19.84
C GLU A 113 -17.52 1.32 -21.04
N ALA A 114 -16.36 0.70 -20.82
CA ALA A 114 -15.47 0.25 -21.89
C ALA A 114 -16.12 -0.81 -22.79
N ASP A 115 -15.92 -0.72 -24.12
CA ASP A 115 -16.46 -1.70 -25.07
C ASP A 115 -15.78 -3.09 -24.96
N ALA A 116 -14.55 -3.12 -24.43
CA ALA A 116 -13.73 -4.33 -24.32
C ALA A 116 -12.77 -4.27 -23.12
N TYR A 117 -12.55 -5.42 -22.50
CA TYR A 117 -11.62 -5.60 -21.38
C TYR A 117 -10.57 -6.67 -21.70
N LEU A 118 -9.31 -6.34 -21.42
CA LEU A 118 -8.22 -7.31 -21.28
C LEU A 118 -7.78 -7.32 -19.81
N ILE A 119 -8.05 -8.40 -19.10
CA ILE A 119 -7.58 -8.59 -17.73
C ILE A 119 -6.40 -9.54 -17.77
N THR A 120 -5.22 -9.05 -17.40
CA THR A 120 -4.00 -9.87 -17.31
C THR A 120 -3.26 -9.60 -16.01
N GLY A 121 -2.76 -10.67 -15.36
CA GLY A 121 -1.99 -10.57 -14.12
C GLY A 121 -2.75 -9.95 -12.95
N SER A 122 -4.09 -10.09 -12.91
CA SER A 122 -4.94 -9.49 -11.87
C SER A 122 -6.14 -10.37 -11.52
N ASN A 123 -6.23 -10.80 -10.26
CA ASN A 123 -7.43 -11.42 -9.71
C ASN A 123 -8.44 -10.36 -9.23
N THR A 124 -9.02 -9.62 -10.18
CA THR A 124 -9.85 -8.44 -9.90
C THR A 124 -11.07 -8.76 -9.02
N THR A 125 -11.64 -9.96 -9.14
CA THR A 125 -12.81 -10.37 -8.32
C THR A 125 -12.49 -10.40 -6.82
N GLU A 126 -11.33 -10.89 -6.43
CA GLU A 126 -10.93 -10.96 -5.02
C GLU A 126 -10.27 -9.67 -4.53
N SER A 127 -9.42 -9.06 -5.35
CA SER A 127 -8.65 -7.88 -4.93
C SER A 127 -9.44 -6.57 -5.02
N HIS A 128 -10.38 -6.45 -5.95
CA HIS A 128 -11.15 -5.23 -6.22
C HIS A 128 -12.63 -5.57 -6.52
N PRO A 129 -13.38 -6.17 -5.56
CA PRO A 129 -14.70 -6.75 -5.82
C PRO A 129 -15.74 -5.76 -6.37
N VAL A 130 -15.68 -4.49 -5.95
CA VAL A 130 -16.56 -3.42 -6.46
C VAL A 130 -16.30 -3.15 -7.94
N LEU A 131 -15.03 -3.10 -8.34
CA LEU A 131 -14.65 -2.92 -9.74
C LEU A 131 -15.02 -4.16 -10.58
N ALA A 132 -14.76 -5.36 -10.05
CA ALA A 132 -15.17 -6.60 -10.70
C ALA A 132 -16.67 -6.64 -10.97
N THR A 133 -17.50 -6.19 -10.02
CA THR A 133 -18.96 -6.13 -10.19
C THR A 133 -19.36 -5.20 -11.34
N ARG A 134 -18.69 -4.05 -11.49
CA ARG A 134 -18.92 -3.12 -12.59
C ARG A 134 -18.54 -3.73 -13.94
N ILE A 135 -17.35 -4.31 -14.04
CA ILE A 135 -16.89 -4.99 -15.28
C ILE A 135 -17.88 -6.10 -15.66
N LYS A 136 -18.26 -6.96 -14.71
CA LYS A 136 -19.23 -8.05 -14.95
C LYS A 136 -20.58 -7.53 -15.44
N ARG A 137 -21.05 -6.40 -14.90
CA ARG A 137 -22.30 -5.76 -15.35
C ARG A 137 -22.16 -5.27 -16.78
N ASN A 138 -21.09 -4.56 -17.11
CA ASN A 138 -20.89 -4.02 -18.45
C ASN A 138 -20.72 -5.12 -19.51
N VAL A 139 -20.02 -6.21 -19.15
CA VAL A 139 -19.89 -7.41 -20.01
C VAL A 139 -21.25 -8.05 -20.28
N ARG A 140 -22.09 -8.21 -19.24
CA ARG A 140 -23.46 -8.69 -19.42
C ARG A 140 -24.30 -7.78 -20.32
N ASP A 141 -24.03 -6.47 -20.27
CA ASP A 141 -24.76 -5.46 -21.03
C ASP A 141 -24.17 -5.29 -22.47
N GLY A 142 -23.12 -6.05 -22.84
CA GLY A 142 -22.64 -6.21 -24.22
C GLY A 142 -21.13 -6.03 -24.44
N ALA A 143 -20.37 -5.61 -23.43
CA ALA A 143 -18.92 -5.45 -23.56
C ALA A 143 -18.19 -6.80 -23.66
N SER A 144 -17.08 -6.83 -24.40
CA SER A 144 -16.26 -8.04 -24.52
C SER A 144 -15.24 -8.17 -23.38
N LEU A 145 -14.92 -9.40 -22.98
CA LEU A 145 -13.97 -9.70 -21.92
C LEU A 145 -13.01 -10.83 -22.30
N THR A 146 -11.71 -10.51 -22.32
CA THR A 146 -10.62 -11.49 -22.39
C THR A 146 -9.86 -11.52 -21.08
N VAL A 147 -9.61 -12.72 -20.55
CA VAL A 147 -8.83 -12.93 -19.33
C VAL A 147 -7.60 -13.77 -19.64
N PHE A 148 -6.42 -13.20 -19.42
CA PHE A 148 -5.13 -13.88 -19.52
C PHE A 148 -4.54 -14.11 -18.12
N ASP A 149 -4.83 -15.27 -17.53
CA ASP A 149 -4.36 -15.65 -16.19
C ASP A 149 -4.17 -17.17 -16.13
N PRO A 150 -3.02 -17.68 -15.62
CA PRO A 150 -2.78 -19.12 -15.53
C PRO A 150 -3.78 -19.85 -14.62
N ARG A 151 -4.55 -19.13 -13.81
CA ARG A 151 -5.61 -19.68 -12.95
C ARG A 151 -6.96 -19.17 -13.41
N ARG A 152 -7.98 -20.02 -13.32
CA ARG A 152 -9.36 -19.64 -13.62
C ARG A 152 -9.94 -18.82 -12.48
N ILE A 153 -9.62 -17.53 -12.46
CA ILE A 153 -10.07 -16.54 -11.46
C ILE A 153 -11.55 -16.20 -11.65
N GLY A 154 -12.21 -15.70 -10.60
CA GLY A 154 -13.67 -15.51 -10.60
C GLY A 154 -14.25 -14.50 -11.61
N VAL A 155 -13.42 -13.73 -12.34
CA VAL A 155 -13.88 -12.90 -13.45
C VAL A 155 -13.86 -13.66 -14.79
N ALA A 156 -13.06 -14.72 -14.90
CA ALA A 156 -12.94 -15.56 -16.09
C ALA A 156 -14.22 -16.35 -16.42
N GLU A 157 -15.12 -16.52 -15.45
CA GLU A 157 -16.44 -17.14 -15.69
C GLU A 157 -17.34 -16.31 -16.62
N HIS A 158 -17.05 -15.02 -16.76
CA HIS A 158 -17.79 -14.09 -17.63
C HIS A 158 -17.02 -13.77 -18.92
N ALA A 159 -15.85 -14.38 -19.15
CA ALA A 159 -14.99 -14.02 -20.27
C ALA A 159 -15.44 -14.72 -21.56
N ASP A 160 -15.40 -13.98 -22.68
CA ASP A 160 -15.53 -14.54 -24.02
C ASP A 160 -14.32 -15.43 -24.35
N HIS A 161 -13.15 -15.03 -23.86
CA HIS A 161 -11.90 -15.76 -24.02
C HIS A 161 -11.14 -15.84 -22.68
N TYR A 162 -10.74 -17.05 -22.31
CA TYR A 162 -9.89 -17.32 -21.15
C TYR A 162 -8.65 -18.09 -21.62
N CYS A 163 -7.47 -17.56 -21.31
CA CYS A 163 -6.18 -18.11 -21.69
C CYS A 163 -5.14 -18.00 -20.57
#